data_AF-A0A7X7RK71-F1
#
_entry.id   AF-A0A7X7RK71-F1
#
_cell.length_a   1.000
_cell.length_b   1.000
_cell.length_c   1.000
_cell.angle_alpha   90.00
_cell.angle_beta   90.00
_cell.angle_gamma   90.00
#
_symmetry.space_group_name_H-M   'P 1'
#
loop_
_entity.id
_entity.type
_entity.pdbx_description
1 polymer ?
#
loop_
_entity_poly.entity_id
_entity_poly.type
_entity_poly.pdbx_seq_one_letter_code
_entity_poly.pdbx_strand_id
1 'polypeptide(L)'
;MFRLLVTLAALLTAVICEGQQEVVLHDAFNPDLQRTWNLSQPETAADWRLEQKIPAAQGKLFCRFFSGTARLQQLRLLNREGQQVWSATTFTKALLTPELPPDEYTLECLGRAGGETFSMVVNTRDRGYLLPSWRVTAAQATCIPERGVRLQPLEEGTAGRISGRIFRLEPGQFYAFGVELESEEVQEFLLRYTQRQDGKRSSETARLRAEPGQLQRWEVPVTAIAGSLVLTIEFTRSCRLQSLTVQKIQPPDRQKKVADKVFTFEPRAAEADPANPSLAVPVAYRRSPRQIYPTSIPQDFELIREVSTFTTPGDYAVWHFTIHNPGQERQLQLLSISALRNEKNELLPAASIAISNVHFWDYPRGPYTYYEIPELIYPQEAVTLGPGGNRIFWLQTRLAEDCPPGIYSGQLEVRCGEQAIALPVRLRVLPFPLKTPPDMVWSAYSRMHVPPQRHYSEELAVRYLRDMVDYGVTSLHRSLGSEKSVETFQRQRKAAGMNGPVIVFGIRAEATAMERCGKPKQERWFDDPEIRQAFVAVIREFDGWMKKYGGPGYDDWYYMGV
;
A
#
# COMPACT_ATOMS: atom_id res chain seq x y z
N MET A 1 54.61 -20.99 -21.25
CA MET A 1 54.30 -20.81 -22.69
C MET A 1 53.07 -21.67 -23.00
N PHE A 2 51.90 -21.11 -22.74
CA PHE A 2 50.87 -20.76 -23.73
C PHE A 2 49.96 -21.93 -24.15
N ARG A 3 48.66 -21.75 -23.82
CA ARG A 3 47.44 -22.36 -24.39
C ARG A 3 47.16 -23.83 -24.08
N LEU A 4 46.27 -24.07 -23.11
CA LEU A 4 44.90 -24.55 -23.32
C LEU A 4 44.22 -24.71 -21.95
N LEU A 5 43.54 -23.67 -21.47
CA LEU A 5 42.87 -23.67 -20.16
C LEU A 5 41.59 -22.84 -20.26
N VAL A 6 40.70 -23.25 -21.16
CA VAL A 6 39.28 -22.86 -21.20
C VAL A 6 38.53 -24.05 -21.80
N THR A 7 37.35 -24.34 -21.28
CA THR A 7 36.37 -25.38 -21.71
C THR A 7 36.41 -26.71 -20.94
N LEU A 8 36.13 -26.66 -19.63
CA LEU A 8 35.40 -27.74 -18.94
C LEU A 8 34.70 -27.18 -17.68
N ALA A 9 33.75 -26.26 -17.87
CA ALA A 9 32.94 -25.68 -16.81
C ALA A 9 31.43 -25.82 -17.11
N ALA A 10 31.00 -27.03 -17.47
CA ALA A 10 29.58 -27.38 -17.64
C ALA A 10 29.19 -28.67 -16.90
N LEU A 11 29.97 -29.08 -15.90
CA LEU A 11 29.70 -30.25 -15.07
C LEU A 11 30.13 -29.98 -13.63
N LEU A 12 29.24 -29.36 -12.85
CA LEU A 12 29.27 -29.40 -11.39
C LEU A 12 27.86 -29.12 -10.84
N THR A 13 27.20 -30.23 -10.53
CA THR A 13 26.37 -30.48 -9.35
C THR A 13 26.23 -29.32 -8.37
N ALA A 14 25.01 -28.81 -8.18
CA ALA A 14 24.60 -28.25 -6.89
C ALA A 14 23.93 -29.37 -6.07
N VAL A 15 24.73 -30.03 -5.24
CA VAL A 15 24.25 -30.82 -4.11
C VAL A 15 23.66 -29.85 -3.10
N ILE A 16 22.41 -30.06 -2.69
CA ILE A 16 21.83 -29.41 -1.51
C ILE A 16 22.34 -30.18 -0.30
N CYS A 17 23.13 -29.51 0.55
CA CYS A 17 23.44 -29.98 1.88
C CYS A 17 22.16 -30.02 2.73
N GLU A 18 21.92 -31.10 3.46
CA GLU A 18 20.96 -31.09 4.57
C GLU A 18 21.36 -29.98 5.56
N GLY A 19 20.55 -28.92 5.65
CA GLY A 19 20.73 -27.83 6.62
C GLY A 19 20.66 -26.39 6.10
N GLN A 20 20.47 -26.12 4.80
CA GLN A 20 20.53 -24.72 4.29
C GLN A 20 19.17 -24.03 4.06
N GLN A 21 19.13 -22.74 4.44
CA GLN A 21 18.01 -21.79 4.44
C GLN A 21 17.72 -21.13 3.07
N GLU A 22 18.19 -21.72 1.97
CA GLU A 22 18.18 -21.08 0.65
C GLU A 22 17.30 -21.89 -0.33
N VAL A 23 16.21 -21.30 -0.82
CA VAL A 23 15.46 -21.86 -1.96
C VAL A 23 16.02 -21.21 -3.21
N VAL A 24 17.21 -21.65 -3.61
CA VAL A 24 17.78 -21.19 -4.88
C VAL A 24 16.98 -21.84 -6.01
N LEU A 25 16.24 -21.04 -6.78
CA LEU A 25 15.67 -21.46 -8.06
C LEU A 25 16.80 -21.54 -9.10
N HIS A 26 17.78 -22.42 -8.87
CA HIS A 26 18.83 -22.79 -9.82
C HIS A 26 18.35 -23.88 -10.80
N ASP A 27 17.06 -23.92 -11.09
CA ASP A 27 16.60 -24.79 -12.17
C ASP A 27 16.70 -23.98 -13.46
N ALA A 28 17.53 -24.46 -14.39
CA ALA A 28 17.90 -23.78 -15.63
C ALA A 28 16.67 -23.07 -16.22
N PHE A 29 16.69 -21.74 -16.17
CA PHE A 29 15.66 -20.86 -16.69
C PHE A 29 15.48 -21.15 -18.18
N ASN A 30 14.61 -22.10 -18.50
CA ASN A 30 14.21 -22.39 -19.86
C ASN A 30 12.74 -21.95 -19.98
N PRO A 31 12.48 -20.73 -20.48
CA PRO A 31 11.13 -20.18 -20.59
C PRO A 31 10.26 -20.98 -21.56
N ASP A 32 10.87 -21.81 -22.42
CA ASP A 32 10.19 -22.74 -23.33
C ASP A 32 9.77 -24.04 -22.64
N LEU A 33 10.30 -24.34 -21.44
CA LEU A 33 9.75 -25.38 -20.56
C LEU A 33 8.49 -24.82 -19.90
N GLN A 34 7.38 -24.86 -20.64
CA GLN A 34 6.07 -24.81 -20.01
C GLN A 34 6.02 -25.95 -18.99
N ARG A 35 6.07 -25.63 -17.69
CA ARG A 35 6.02 -26.63 -16.59
C ARG A 35 4.68 -26.67 -15.91
N THR A 36 3.75 -25.83 -16.36
CA THR A 36 2.35 -25.84 -15.93
C THR A 36 1.44 -25.86 -17.16
N TRP A 37 0.59 -26.88 -17.21
CA TRP A 37 -0.39 -27.04 -18.28
C TRP A 37 -1.79 -26.93 -17.68
N ASN A 38 -2.60 -26.03 -18.22
CA ASN A 38 -4.02 -25.96 -17.90
C ASN A 38 -4.77 -26.78 -18.95
N LEU A 39 -5.37 -27.88 -18.52
CA LEU A 39 -6.23 -28.69 -19.37
C LEU A 39 -7.66 -28.38 -18.97
N SER A 40 -8.43 -27.80 -19.88
CA SER A 40 -9.85 -27.54 -19.67
C SER A 40 -10.66 -28.02 -20.85
N GLN A 41 -11.75 -28.71 -20.57
CA GLN A 41 -12.74 -29.08 -21.58
C GLN A 41 -14.06 -28.36 -21.28
N PRO A 42 -14.56 -27.51 -22.19
CA PRO A 42 -15.82 -26.79 -21.97
C PRO A 42 -17.02 -27.74 -21.88
N GLU A 43 -18.14 -27.21 -21.38
CA GLU A 43 -19.40 -27.94 -21.24
C GLU A 43 -19.90 -28.45 -22.60
N THR A 44 -20.64 -29.57 -22.60
CA THR A 44 -21.35 -30.21 -23.74
C THR A 44 -20.57 -31.09 -24.74
N ALA A 45 -19.28 -31.34 -24.54
CA ALA A 45 -18.62 -32.37 -25.36
C ALA A 45 -19.16 -33.77 -25.09
N ALA A 46 -19.28 -34.61 -26.14
CA ALA A 46 -19.42 -36.07 -26.04
C ALA A 46 -18.24 -36.67 -25.24
N ASP A 47 -18.10 -38.00 -25.20
CA ASP A 47 -16.85 -38.60 -24.68
C ASP A 47 -15.64 -37.92 -25.34
N TRP A 48 -14.74 -37.40 -24.52
CA TRP A 48 -13.69 -36.47 -24.93
C TRP A 48 -12.32 -37.02 -24.61
N ARG A 49 -11.34 -36.68 -25.46
CA ARG A 49 -9.93 -37.00 -25.32
C ARG A 49 -9.12 -35.71 -25.41
N LEU A 50 -8.35 -35.43 -24.36
CA LEU A 50 -7.36 -34.36 -24.35
C LEU A 50 -5.97 -34.97 -24.35
N GLU A 51 -5.12 -34.51 -25.25
CA GLU A 51 -3.70 -34.85 -25.30
C GLU A 51 -2.88 -33.58 -25.12
N GLN A 52 -1.99 -33.60 -24.13
CA GLN A 52 -1.04 -32.54 -23.89
C GLN A 52 0.37 -33.11 -23.97
N LYS A 53 1.13 -32.67 -24.97
CA LYS A 53 2.56 -32.93 -25.03
C LYS A 53 3.28 -32.15 -23.93
N ILE A 54 4.19 -32.84 -23.26
CA ILE A 54 5.00 -32.39 -22.14
C ILE A 54 6.46 -32.53 -22.60
N PRO A 55 7.05 -31.47 -23.18
CA PRO A 55 8.42 -31.51 -23.65
C PRO A 55 9.38 -31.57 -22.44
N ALA A 56 10.24 -32.59 -22.42
CA ALA A 56 11.33 -32.75 -21.46
C ALA A 56 10.89 -32.71 -19.98
N ALA A 57 9.99 -33.62 -19.57
CA ALA A 57 9.69 -33.79 -18.15
C ALA A 57 10.84 -34.53 -17.46
N GLN A 58 11.28 -34.01 -16.30
CA GLN A 58 12.15 -34.72 -15.38
C GLN A 58 11.55 -34.65 -13.98
N GLY A 59 11.60 -35.74 -13.22
CA GLY A 59 10.99 -35.82 -11.90
C GLY A 59 9.51 -36.25 -11.97
N LYS A 60 8.66 -35.78 -11.05
CA LYS A 60 7.25 -36.20 -10.96
C LYS A 60 6.34 -35.17 -11.61
N LEU A 61 5.21 -35.56 -12.17
CA LEU A 61 4.13 -34.63 -12.54
C LEU A 61 3.08 -34.60 -11.43
N PHE A 62 2.73 -33.39 -10.99
CA PHE A 62 1.69 -33.11 -10.02
C PHE A 62 0.45 -32.58 -10.72
N CYS A 63 -0.58 -33.41 -10.79
CA CYS A 63 -1.86 -33.10 -11.42
C CYS A 63 -2.84 -32.62 -10.34
N ARG A 64 -3.33 -31.39 -10.41
CA ARG A 64 -4.31 -30.83 -9.47
C ARG A 64 -5.62 -30.54 -10.20
N PHE A 65 -6.71 -31.10 -9.71
CA PHE A 65 -8.02 -30.90 -10.32
C PHE A 65 -8.75 -29.73 -9.67
N PHE A 66 -9.46 -28.95 -10.48
CA PHE A 66 -10.27 -27.81 -10.04
C PHE A 66 -11.77 -28.09 -10.13
N SER A 67 -12.19 -28.84 -11.15
CA SER A 67 -13.60 -29.17 -11.40
C SER A 67 -13.74 -30.40 -12.30
N GLY A 68 -14.92 -31.03 -12.28
CA GLY A 68 -15.31 -32.07 -13.24
C GLY A 68 -14.57 -33.41 -13.13
N THR A 69 -13.93 -33.74 -12.00
CA THR A 69 -13.21 -35.01 -11.82
C THR A 69 -14.12 -36.23 -11.96
N ALA A 70 -15.41 -36.10 -11.64
CA ALA A 70 -16.40 -37.17 -11.82
C ALA A 70 -16.59 -37.60 -13.28
N ARG A 71 -16.23 -36.74 -14.24
CA ARG A 71 -16.29 -37.04 -15.67
C ARG A 71 -15.04 -37.74 -16.18
N LEU A 72 -13.91 -37.61 -15.49
CA LEU A 72 -12.64 -38.18 -15.92
C LEU A 72 -12.71 -39.71 -15.77
N GLN A 73 -12.51 -40.42 -16.87
CA GLN A 73 -12.47 -41.89 -16.91
C GLN A 73 -11.05 -42.41 -16.84
N GLN A 74 -10.12 -41.71 -17.49
CA GLN A 74 -8.73 -42.11 -17.57
C GLN A 74 -7.82 -40.89 -17.57
N LEU A 75 -6.71 -41.02 -16.85
CA LEU A 75 -5.59 -40.09 -16.94
C LEU A 75 -4.34 -40.94 -17.02
N ARG A 76 -3.62 -40.87 -18.15
CA ARG A 76 -2.40 -41.64 -18.36
C ARG A 76 -1.29 -40.78 -18.94
N LEU A 77 -0.08 -41.22 -18.73
CA LEU A 77 1.13 -40.62 -19.27
C LEU A 77 1.76 -41.62 -20.24
N LEU A 78 2.00 -41.16 -21.46
CA LEU A 78 2.64 -41.91 -22.53
C LEU A 78 4.07 -41.34 -22.73
N ASN A 79 5.06 -42.18 -22.99
CA ASN A 79 6.39 -41.72 -23.43
C ASN A 79 6.39 -41.32 -24.92
N ARG A 80 7.56 -40.96 -25.45
CA ARG A 80 7.72 -40.55 -26.85
C ARG A 80 7.34 -41.63 -27.86
N GLU A 81 7.50 -42.90 -27.51
CA GLU A 81 7.07 -44.06 -28.32
C GLU A 81 5.57 -44.37 -28.19
N GLY A 82 4.82 -43.58 -27.40
CA GLY A 82 3.39 -43.77 -27.15
C GLY A 82 3.07 -44.88 -26.14
N GLN A 83 4.07 -45.44 -25.46
CA GLN A 83 3.89 -46.47 -24.44
C GLN A 83 3.43 -45.84 -23.13
N GLN A 84 2.44 -46.46 -22.49
CA GLN A 84 1.95 -46.00 -21.20
C GLN A 84 2.98 -46.26 -20.09
N VAL A 85 3.53 -45.19 -19.53
CA VAL A 85 4.48 -45.24 -18.41
C VAL A 85 3.81 -45.02 -17.05
N TRP A 86 2.63 -44.41 -17.04
CA TRP A 86 1.84 -44.21 -15.82
C TRP A 86 0.35 -44.06 -16.14
N SER A 87 -0.51 -44.45 -15.18
CA SER A 87 -1.94 -44.17 -15.21
C SER A 87 -2.45 -43.91 -13.80
N ALA A 88 -3.37 -42.97 -13.65
CA ALA A 88 -4.08 -42.73 -12.41
C ALA A 88 -5.06 -43.89 -12.12
N THR A 89 -5.09 -44.33 -10.87
CA THR A 89 -6.07 -45.33 -10.37
C THR A 89 -7.28 -44.68 -9.70
N THR A 90 -7.15 -43.42 -9.28
CA THR A 90 -8.22 -42.63 -8.65
C THR A 90 -8.08 -41.17 -9.07
N PHE A 91 -9.17 -40.39 -8.96
CA PHE A 91 -9.19 -38.96 -9.27
C PHE A 91 -9.51 -38.14 -8.01
N THR A 92 -8.61 -38.20 -7.03
CA THR A 92 -8.70 -37.33 -5.84
C THR A 92 -8.34 -35.88 -6.19
N LYS A 93 -8.39 -34.95 -5.23
CA LYS A 93 -8.10 -33.51 -5.46
C LYS A 93 -6.74 -33.24 -6.13
N ALA A 94 -5.77 -34.14 -5.95
CA ALA A 94 -4.49 -34.08 -6.66
C ALA A 94 -3.82 -35.46 -6.79
N LEU A 95 -3.01 -35.64 -7.82
CA LEU A 95 -2.24 -36.84 -8.12
C LEU A 95 -0.78 -36.52 -8.36
N LEU A 96 0.07 -37.51 -8.14
CA LEU A 96 1.49 -37.43 -8.41
C LEU A 96 1.93 -38.66 -9.19
N THR A 97 2.68 -38.46 -10.26
CA THR A 97 3.32 -39.58 -10.98
C THR A 97 4.50 -40.13 -10.18
N PRO A 98 4.97 -41.35 -10.49
CA PRO A 98 6.32 -41.77 -10.13
C PRO A 98 7.36 -40.81 -10.74
N GLU A 99 8.61 -41.01 -10.34
CA GLU A 99 9.74 -40.27 -10.89
C GLU A 99 9.94 -40.66 -12.36
N LEU A 100 9.93 -39.67 -13.24
CA LEU A 100 10.04 -39.82 -14.68
C LEU A 100 11.47 -39.47 -15.10
N PRO A 101 12.13 -40.32 -15.91
CA PRO A 101 13.38 -39.94 -16.54
C PRO A 101 13.20 -38.75 -17.49
N PRO A 102 14.27 -38.01 -17.83
CA PRO A 102 14.20 -36.93 -18.81
C PRO A 102 13.76 -37.43 -20.20
N ASP A 103 12.51 -37.16 -20.60
CA ASP A 103 11.96 -37.55 -21.92
C ASP A 103 10.77 -36.65 -22.35
N GLU A 104 10.31 -36.77 -23.60
CA GLU A 104 9.01 -36.24 -24.06
C GLU A 104 7.89 -37.16 -23.61
N TYR A 105 6.91 -36.59 -22.92
CA TYR A 105 5.72 -37.32 -22.50
C TYR A 105 4.46 -36.74 -23.14
N THR A 106 3.43 -37.57 -23.31
CA THR A 106 2.08 -37.11 -23.65
C THR A 106 1.16 -37.45 -22.49
N LEU A 107 0.59 -36.42 -21.86
CA LEU A 107 -0.47 -36.62 -20.87
C LEU A 107 -1.80 -36.71 -21.60
N GLU A 108 -2.46 -37.85 -21.44
CA GLU A 108 -3.75 -38.12 -22.05
C GLU A 108 -4.83 -38.19 -20.98
N CYS A 109 -5.90 -37.42 -21.18
CA CYS A 109 -7.10 -37.42 -20.36
C CYS A 109 -8.30 -37.89 -21.19
N LEU A 110 -9.03 -38.89 -20.73
CA LEU A 110 -10.29 -39.33 -21.32
C LEU A 110 -11.41 -39.10 -20.32
N GLY A 111 -12.52 -38.51 -20.75
CA GLY A 111 -13.68 -38.32 -19.90
C GLY A 111 -15.01 -38.41 -20.63
N ARG A 112 -16.08 -38.61 -19.85
CA ARG A 112 -17.45 -38.73 -20.37
C ARG A 112 -18.08 -37.39 -20.66
N ALA A 113 -19.15 -37.40 -21.46
CA ALA A 113 -20.07 -36.28 -21.59
C ALA A 113 -20.63 -35.81 -20.22
N GLY A 114 -20.93 -34.52 -20.10
CA GLY A 114 -21.47 -33.94 -18.86
C GLY A 114 -21.59 -32.41 -18.88
N GLY A 115 -22.43 -31.89 -18.00
CA GLY A 115 -22.77 -30.46 -17.90
C GLY A 115 -21.79 -29.61 -17.08
N GLU A 116 -20.72 -30.19 -16.54
CA GLU A 116 -19.70 -29.45 -15.77
C GLU A 116 -18.38 -29.37 -16.53
N THR A 117 -17.71 -28.21 -16.52
CA THR A 117 -16.36 -28.04 -17.09
C THR A 117 -15.32 -28.90 -16.35
N PHE A 118 -14.55 -29.73 -17.08
CA PHE A 118 -13.35 -30.37 -16.52
C PHE A 118 -12.19 -29.38 -16.53
N SER A 119 -11.47 -29.26 -15.41
CA SER A 119 -10.29 -28.39 -15.32
C SER A 119 -9.21 -29.01 -14.44
N MET A 120 -8.00 -29.12 -14.97
CA MET A 120 -6.82 -29.66 -14.30
C MET A 120 -5.59 -28.80 -14.59
N VAL A 121 -4.73 -28.65 -13.58
CA VAL A 121 -3.41 -28.06 -13.73
C VAL A 121 -2.35 -29.11 -13.44
N VAL A 122 -1.47 -29.35 -14.41
CA VAL A 122 -0.37 -30.30 -14.30
C VAL A 122 0.90 -29.51 -14.07
N ASN A 123 1.74 -29.90 -13.11
CA ASN A 123 3.00 -29.23 -12.80
C ASN A 123 4.15 -30.22 -12.73
N THR A 124 5.35 -29.86 -13.18
CA THR A 124 6.55 -30.65 -12.86
C THR A 124 6.92 -30.47 -11.38
N ARG A 125 7.29 -31.57 -10.73
CA ARG A 125 7.64 -31.67 -9.31
C ARG A 125 8.96 -32.43 -9.15
N ASP A 126 10.03 -31.74 -8.81
CA ASP A 126 11.35 -32.36 -8.56
C ASP A 126 11.69 -32.35 -7.06
N ARG A 127 12.27 -33.45 -6.55
CA ARG A 127 12.65 -33.63 -5.12
C ARG A 127 11.60 -33.18 -4.10
N GLY A 128 10.33 -33.34 -4.46
CA GLY A 128 9.20 -32.94 -3.62
C GLY A 128 8.72 -31.50 -3.78
N TYR A 129 9.35 -30.65 -4.59
CA TYR A 129 9.05 -29.23 -4.84
C TYR A 129 8.27 -29.02 -6.14
N LEU A 130 7.29 -28.12 -6.16
CA LEU A 130 6.65 -27.67 -7.41
C LEU A 130 7.59 -26.70 -8.11
N LEU A 131 7.94 -26.98 -9.36
CA LEU A 131 8.78 -26.09 -10.15
C LEU A 131 7.91 -24.91 -10.64
N PRO A 132 8.42 -23.66 -10.61
CA PRO A 132 7.65 -22.52 -11.09
C PRO A 132 7.36 -22.67 -12.59
N SER A 133 6.12 -22.39 -13.00
CA SER A 133 5.83 -22.09 -14.40
C SER A 133 6.07 -20.63 -14.67
N TRP A 134 6.90 -20.37 -15.66
CA TRP A 134 7.08 -19.05 -16.21
C TRP A 134 6.05 -18.83 -17.31
N ARG A 135 5.34 -17.71 -17.24
CA ARG A 135 4.45 -17.22 -18.28
C ARG A 135 5.07 -15.95 -18.84
N VAL A 136 5.31 -15.95 -20.15
CA VAL A 136 5.73 -14.76 -20.88
C VAL A 136 4.50 -14.16 -21.56
N THR A 137 4.36 -12.83 -21.56
CA THR A 137 3.22 -12.13 -22.18
C THR A 137 3.70 -10.82 -22.78
N ALA A 138 3.26 -10.51 -24.00
CA ALA A 138 3.72 -9.35 -24.77
C ALA A 138 5.25 -9.28 -24.95
N ALA A 139 5.93 -10.42 -24.84
CA ALA A 139 7.36 -10.56 -25.03
C ALA A 139 7.69 -11.92 -25.62
N GLN A 140 8.86 -12.01 -26.23
CA GLN A 140 9.57 -13.24 -26.52
C GLN A 140 10.60 -13.50 -25.43
N ALA A 141 10.77 -14.77 -25.08
CA ALA A 141 11.86 -15.21 -24.23
C ALA A 141 12.69 -16.24 -25.00
N THR A 142 14.02 -16.14 -24.91
CA THR A 142 14.93 -17.03 -25.63
C THR A 142 16.03 -17.45 -24.68
N CYS A 143 16.13 -18.76 -24.43
CA CYS A 143 17.21 -19.32 -23.63
C CYS A 143 18.54 -19.19 -24.39
N ILE A 144 19.55 -18.60 -23.74
CA ILE A 144 20.92 -18.54 -24.26
C ILE A 144 21.76 -19.39 -23.31
N PRO A 145 22.30 -20.55 -23.75
CA PRO A 145 23.15 -21.39 -22.92
C PRO A 145 24.23 -20.57 -22.22
N GLU A 146 24.42 -20.80 -20.91
CA GLU A 146 25.40 -20.11 -20.05
C GLU A 146 25.17 -18.60 -19.83
N ARG A 147 24.17 -18.00 -20.48
CA ARG A 147 23.85 -16.56 -20.38
C ARG A 147 22.42 -16.28 -19.92
N GLY A 148 21.68 -17.28 -19.44
CA GLY A 148 20.32 -17.10 -18.94
C GLY A 148 19.29 -16.87 -20.05
N VAL A 149 18.28 -16.03 -19.80
CA VAL A 149 17.14 -15.83 -20.70
C VAL A 149 17.12 -14.42 -21.23
N ARG A 150 17.23 -14.29 -22.56
CA ARG A 150 16.95 -13.01 -23.23
C ARG A 150 15.45 -12.81 -23.28
N LEU A 151 15.01 -11.64 -22.82
CA LEU A 151 13.63 -11.20 -22.83
C LEU A 151 13.52 -9.99 -23.75
N GLN A 152 12.59 -10.02 -24.70
CA GLN A 152 12.41 -8.96 -25.68
C GLN A 152 10.91 -8.64 -25.81
N PRO A 153 10.46 -7.40 -25.58
CA PRO A 153 9.08 -7.00 -25.84
C PRO A 153 8.71 -7.26 -27.31
N LEU A 154 7.47 -7.69 -27.58
CA LEU A 154 7.00 -7.95 -28.95
C LEU A 154 6.78 -6.65 -29.74
N GLU A 155 6.43 -5.57 -29.05
CA GLU A 155 6.12 -4.27 -29.64
C GLU A 155 6.89 -3.18 -28.89
N GLU A 156 7.46 -2.24 -29.64
CA GLU A 156 8.12 -1.09 -29.05
C GLU A 156 7.13 -0.21 -28.28
N GLY A 157 7.49 0.20 -27.06
CA GLY A 157 6.63 0.99 -26.18
C GLY A 157 5.62 0.18 -25.36
N THR A 158 5.42 -1.10 -25.67
CA THR A 158 4.58 -2.01 -24.87
C THR A 158 5.44 -2.81 -23.88
N ALA A 159 5.05 -2.82 -22.61
CA ALA A 159 5.79 -3.58 -21.59
C ALA A 159 5.62 -5.09 -21.78
N GLY A 160 6.75 -5.78 -21.99
CA GLY A 160 6.86 -7.22 -21.88
C GLY A 160 6.75 -7.68 -20.44
N ARG A 161 6.26 -8.92 -20.21
CA ARG A 161 6.12 -9.49 -18.88
C ARG A 161 6.62 -10.93 -18.83
N ILE A 162 7.32 -11.26 -17.75
CA ILE A 162 7.56 -12.63 -17.32
C ILE A 162 7.02 -12.83 -15.90
N SER A 163 6.15 -13.82 -15.71
CA SER A 163 5.50 -14.09 -14.43
C SER A 163 5.72 -15.53 -13.98
N GLY A 164 6.00 -15.74 -12.71
CA GLY A 164 6.19 -17.07 -12.13
C GLY A 164 5.43 -17.22 -10.81
N ARG A 165 4.81 -18.39 -10.58
CA ARG A 165 4.20 -18.69 -9.28
C ARG A 165 5.20 -19.43 -8.39
N ILE A 166 5.48 -18.84 -7.24
CA ILE A 166 6.36 -19.35 -6.19
C ILE A 166 5.47 -19.94 -5.09
N PHE A 167 5.86 -21.09 -4.55
CA PHE A 167 5.11 -21.84 -3.55
C PHE A 167 5.94 -22.06 -2.29
N ARG A 168 5.30 -22.54 -1.21
CA ARG A 168 5.93 -22.89 0.07
C ARG A 168 6.58 -21.72 0.81
N LEU A 169 6.02 -20.54 0.63
CA LEU A 169 6.29 -19.46 1.56
C LEU A 169 5.54 -19.76 2.88
N GLU A 170 6.16 -19.47 4.00
CA GLU A 170 5.53 -19.59 5.32
C GLU A 170 4.89 -18.24 5.64
N PRO A 171 3.54 -18.13 5.77
CA PRO A 171 2.90 -16.89 6.15
C PRO A 171 3.50 -16.32 7.45
N GLY A 172 3.84 -15.03 7.44
CA GLY A 172 4.51 -14.32 8.53
C GLY A 172 6.04 -14.39 8.50
N GLN A 173 6.65 -15.12 7.57
CA GLN A 173 8.11 -15.15 7.37
C GLN A 173 8.58 -14.18 6.29
N PHE A 174 9.87 -13.89 6.28
CA PHE A 174 10.51 -12.92 5.40
C PHE A 174 11.39 -13.62 4.38
N TYR A 175 11.32 -13.14 3.15
CA TYR A 175 12.08 -13.65 2.03
C TYR A 175 12.74 -12.50 1.29
N ALA A 176 13.82 -12.75 0.56
CA ALA A 176 14.38 -11.83 -0.41
C ALA A 176 14.37 -12.47 -1.79
N PHE A 177 13.87 -11.73 -2.79
CA PHE A 177 14.05 -12.07 -4.19
C PHE A 177 15.38 -11.51 -4.68
N GLY A 178 16.34 -12.39 -4.93
CA GLY A 178 17.55 -12.02 -5.66
C GLY A 178 17.22 -11.98 -7.15
N VAL A 179 17.36 -10.85 -7.82
CA VAL A 179 17.19 -10.70 -9.27
C VAL A 179 18.54 -10.33 -9.86
N GLU A 180 19.09 -11.15 -10.75
CA GLU A 180 20.28 -10.82 -11.53
C GLU A 180 19.91 -10.66 -12.99
N LEU A 181 20.06 -9.45 -13.51
CA LEU A 181 19.66 -9.10 -14.85
C LEU A 181 20.62 -8.10 -15.48
N GLU A 182 20.85 -8.25 -16.78
CA GLU A 182 21.57 -7.31 -17.64
C GLU A 182 20.58 -6.64 -18.59
N SER A 183 20.70 -5.33 -18.82
CA SER A 183 19.85 -4.58 -19.76
C SER A 183 20.67 -4.09 -20.95
N GLU A 184 20.08 -4.06 -22.15
CA GLU A 184 20.72 -3.47 -23.34
C GLU A 184 20.67 -1.93 -23.33
N GLU A 185 19.71 -1.36 -22.61
CA GLU A 185 19.48 0.08 -22.47
C GLU A 185 19.21 0.47 -21.01
N VAL A 186 19.22 1.77 -20.70
CA VAL A 186 18.73 2.26 -19.41
C VAL A 186 17.23 1.98 -19.35
N GLN A 187 16.79 1.20 -18.37
CA GLN A 187 15.36 0.98 -18.16
C GLN A 187 15.02 0.74 -16.68
N GLU A 188 13.74 0.97 -16.35
CA GLU A 188 13.16 0.61 -15.07
C GLU A 188 12.37 -0.69 -15.23
N PHE A 189 12.70 -1.70 -14.43
CA PHE A 189 11.93 -2.93 -14.28
C PHE A 189 10.93 -2.78 -13.15
N LEU A 190 9.72 -3.29 -13.36
CA LEU A 190 8.72 -3.40 -12.30
C LEU A 190 8.65 -4.84 -11.80
N LEU A 191 9.19 -5.10 -10.62
CA LEU A 191 9.05 -6.37 -9.93
C LEU A 191 7.76 -6.34 -9.10
N ARG A 192 6.66 -6.83 -9.67
CA ARG A 192 5.39 -6.97 -8.97
C ARG A 192 5.28 -8.34 -8.32
N TYR A 193 4.90 -8.37 -7.06
CA TYR A 193 4.53 -9.60 -6.38
C TYR A 193 3.09 -9.55 -5.89
N THR A 194 2.34 -10.63 -6.14
CA THR A 194 0.94 -10.76 -5.78
C THR A 194 0.72 -12.00 -4.92
N GLN A 195 0.09 -11.82 -3.77
CA GLN A 195 -0.25 -12.89 -2.84
C GLN A 195 -1.76 -12.92 -2.64
N ARG A 196 -2.31 -14.12 -2.37
CA ARG A 196 -3.76 -14.30 -2.12
C ARG A 196 -3.95 -15.06 -0.82
N GLN A 197 -4.65 -14.47 0.14
CA GLN A 197 -5.03 -15.06 1.42
C GLN A 197 -6.53 -14.80 1.63
N ASP A 198 -7.31 -15.84 1.93
CA ASP A 198 -8.75 -15.74 2.21
C ASP A 198 -9.55 -14.96 1.17
N GLY A 199 -9.25 -15.19 -0.12
CA GLY A 199 -9.89 -14.51 -1.25
C GLY A 199 -9.44 -13.06 -1.47
N LYS A 200 -8.69 -12.46 -0.54
CA LYS A 200 -8.12 -11.11 -0.69
C LYS A 200 -6.82 -11.17 -1.46
N ARG A 201 -6.68 -10.26 -2.43
CA ARG A 201 -5.46 -10.08 -3.22
C ARG A 201 -4.65 -8.93 -2.60
N SER A 202 -3.39 -9.19 -2.29
CA SER A 202 -2.40 -8.13 -2.04
C SER A 202 -1.39 -8.10 -3.17
N SER A 203 -1.01 -6.90 -3.62
CA SER A 203 0.00 -6.69 -4.66
C SER A 203 0.92 -5.55 -4.25
N GLU A 204 2.22 -5.79 -4.34
CA GLU A 204 3.28 -4.81 -4.09
C GLU A 204 4.20 -4.76 -5.32
N THR A 205 4.95 -3.67 -5.49
CA THR A 205 5.81 -3.47 -6.67
C THR A 205 7.09 -2.78 -6.26
N ALA A 206 8.23 -3.41 -6.55
CA ALA A 206 9.55 -2.81 -6.47
C ALA A 206 10.00 -2.32 -7.85
N ARG A 207 10.72 -1.19 -7.88
CA ARG A 207 11.30 -0.61 -9.09
C ARG A 207 12.78 -0.86 -9.10
N LEU A 208 13.29 -1.49 -10.15
CA LEU A 208 14.71 -1.81 -10.30
C LEU A 208 15.22 -1.05 -11.52
N ARG A 209 16.16 -0.14 -11.33
CA ARG A 209 16.77 0.59 -12.45
C ARG A 209 18.03 -0.13 -12.88
N ALA A 210 18.14 -0.48 -14.15
CA ALA A 210 19.34 -1.06 -14.72
C ALA A 210 20.07 -0.10 -15.65
N GLU A 211 21.39 -0.07 -15.52
CA GLU A 211 22.29 0.55 -16.49
C GLU A 211 22.68 -0.43 -17.64
N PRO A 212 22.99 0.06 -18.85
CA PRO A 212 23.28 -0.78 -20.01
C PRO A 212 24.56 -1.63 -19.86
N GLY A 213 24.53 -2.87 -20.36
CA GLY A 213 25.71 -3.73 -20.52
C GLY A 213 26.37 -4.20 -19.22
N GLN A 214 25.72 -3.99 -18.07
CA GLN A 214 26.17 -4.46 -16.77
C GLN A 214 25.18 -5.45 -16.20
N LEU A 215 25.68 -6.62 -15.81
CA LEU A 215 24.94 -7.53 -14.95
C LEU A 215 24.76 -6.86 -13.58
N GLN A 216 23.51 -6.60 -13.21
CA GLN A 216 23.15 -5.98 -11.96
C GLN A 216 22.36 -6.95 -11.10
N ARG A 217 22.56 -6.84 -9.79
CA ARG A 217 21.91 -7.68 -8.79
C ARG A 217 21.10 -6.81 -7.85
N TRP A 218 19.84 -7.18 -7.66
CA TRP A 218 18.97 -6.58 -6.67
C TRP A 218 18.48 -7.64 -5.68
N GLU A 219 18.34 -7.26 -4.42
CA GLU A 219 17.65 -8.07 -3.42
C GLU A 219 16.39 -7.33 -2.98
N VAL A 220 15.22 -7.93 -3.25
CA VAL A 220 13.93 -7.33 -2.94
C VAL A 220 13.29 -8.07 -1.77
N PRO A 221 13.24 -7.48 -0.56
CA PRO A 221 12.62 -8.10 0.59
C PRO A 221 11.10 -8.20 0.39
N VAL A 222 10.52 -9.33 0.80
CA VAL A 222 9.09 -9.62 0.73
C VAL A 222 8.63 -10.35 1.98
N THR A 223 7.54 -9.86 2.56
CA THR A 223 6.84 -10.54 3.64
C THR A 223 5.84 -11.52 3.05
N ALA A 224 5.95 -12.80 3.39
CA ALA A 224 4.99 -13.80 2.95
C ALA A 224 3.69 -13.69 3.76
N ILE A 225 2.57 -13.53 3.07
CA ILE A 225 1.23 -13.44 3.65
C ILE A 225 0.40 -14.69 3.32
N ALA A 226 0.85 -15.46 2.32
CA ALA A 226 0.20 -16.66 1.85
C ALA A 226 1.24 -17.73 1.53
N GLY A 227 0.81 -18.99 1.48
CA GLY A 227 1.65 -20.12 1.09
C GLY A 227 2.19 -20.09 -0.35
N SER A 228 1.78 -19.08 -1.14
CA SER A 228 2.20 -18.90 -2.52
C SER A 228 2.08 -17.44 -2.95
N LEU A 229 2.83 -17.12 -3.99
CA LEU A 229 3.10 -15.78 -4.48
C LEU A 229 3.20 -15.85 -6.01
N VAL A 230 2.68 -14.85 -6.72
CA VAL A 230 2.96 -14.65 -8.15
C VAL A 230 3.93 -13.50 -8.27
N LEU A 231 5.15 -13.78 -8.72
CA LEU A 231 6.14 -12.79 -9.09
C LEU A 231 5.96 -12.41 -10.56
N THR A 232 6.13 -11.15 -10.91
CA THR A 232 6.05 -10.63 -12.29
C THR A 232 7.12 -9.58 -12.47
N ILE A 233 7.95 -9.73 -13.49
CA ILE A 233 8.90 -8.71 -13.94
C ILE A 233 8.31 -8.09 -15.20
N GLU A 234 8.01 -6.79 -15.16
CA GLU A 234 7.64 -5.99 -16.34
C GLU A 234 8.88 -5.23 -16.84
N PHE A 235 9.09 -5.22 -18.16
CA PHE A 235 10.25 -4.61 -18.83
C PHE A 235 9.82 -3.97 -20.15
N THR A 236 10.46 -2.87 -20.54
CA THR A 236 10.10 -2.11 -21.76
C THR A 236 11.14 -2.19 -22.86
N ARG A 237 12.34 -2.70 -22.55
CA ARG A 237 13.44 -2.92 -23.50
C ARG A 237 14.00 -4.32 -23.34
N SER A 238 14.75 -4.77 -24.34
CA SER A 238 15.44 -6.06 -24.30
C SER A 238 16.36 -6.15 -23.09
N CYS A 239 16.32 -7.30 -22.42
CA CYS A 239 17.17 -7.59 -21.28
C CYS A 239 17.52 -9.08 -21.23
N ARG A 240 18.38 -9.43 -20.28
CA ARG A 240 18.82 -10.79 -20.02
C ARG A 240 18.68 -11.09 -18.54
N LEU A 241 17.70 -11.92 -18.21
CA LEU A 241 17.50 -12.42 -16.86
C LEU A 241 18.44 -13.61 -16.64
N GLN A 242 19.44 -13.44 -15.78
CA GLN A 242 20.46 -14.45 -15.52
C GLN A 242 20.08 -15.37 -14.36
N SER A 243 19.61 -14.80 -13.26
CA SER A 243 19.13 -15.57 -12.13
C SER A 243 17.97 -14.89 -11.42
N LEU A 244 17.13 -15.73 -10.82
CA LEU A 244 16.14 -15.30 -9.84
C LEU A 244 16.20 -16.28 -8.68
N THR A 245 16.42 -15.77 -7.47
CA THR A 245 16.54 -16.59 -6.27
C THR A 245 15.51 -16.17 -5.22
N VAL A 246 15.16 -17.09 -4.32
CA VAL A 246 14.26 -16.80 -3.20
C VAL A 246 14.90 -17.34 -1.93
N GLN A 247 15.38 -16.46 -1.07
CA GLN A 247 16.01 -16.87 0.18
C GLN A 247 15.15 -16.44 1.35
N LYS A 248 15.00 -17.29 2.38
CA LYS A 248 14.41 -16.86 3.65
C LYS A 248 15.44 -15.95 4.32
N ILE A 249 15.04 -14.75 4.70
CA ILE A 249 15.92 -13.78 5.36
C ILE A 249 15.52 -13.61 6.81
N GLN A 250 16.44 -13.06 7.60
CA GLN A 250 16.08 -12.59 8.93
C GLN A 250 15.03 -11.50 8.83
N PRO A 251 14.07 -11.47 9.77
CA PRO A 251 13.05 -10.46 9.76
C PRO A 251 13.69 -9.09 10.03
N PRO A 252 13.19 -7.98 9.45
CA PRO A 252 13.75 -6.64 9.68
C PRO A 252 13.84 -6.30 11.17
N ASP A 253 14.87 -5.56 11.58
CA ASP A 253 15.15 -5.28 12.99
C ASP A 253 13.96 -4.65 13.73
N ARG A 254 13.21 -3.79 13.04
CA ARG A 254 12.04 -3.11 13.58
C ARG A 254 10.75 -3.82 13.16
N GLN A 255 10.20 -4.58 14.09
CA GLN A 255 8.92 -5.26 13.94
C GLN A 255 7.93 -4.85 15.02
N LYS A 256 6.65 -4.92 14.70
CA LYS A 256 5.57 -4.74 15.65
C LYS A 256 4.53 -5.84 15.48
N LYS A 257 4.18 -6.51 16.58
CA LYS A 257 3.08 -7.48 16.59
C LYS A 257 1.77 -6.78 16.96
N VAL A 258 0.77 -6.89 16.10
CA VAL A 258 -0.58 -6.37 16.33
C VAL A 258 -1.57 -7.52 16.11
N ALA A 259 -2.17 -8.00 17.20
CA ALA A 259 -2.95 -9.23 17.23
C ALA A 259 -2.14 -10.44 16.69
N ASP A 260 -2.64 -11.11 15.65
CA ASP A 260 -2.03 -12.26 14.98
C ASP A 260 -1.05 -11.88 13.86
N LYS A 261 -0.85 -10.57 13.61
CA LYS A 261 -0.02 -10.08 12.51
C LYS A 261 1.30 -9.49 13.00
N VAL A 262 2.34 -9.69 12.21
CA VAL A 262 3.65 -9.04 12.38
C VAL A 262 3.81 -8.02 11.27
N PHE A 263 4.00 -6.76 11.66
CA PHE A 263 4.28 -5.66 10.75
C PHE A 263 5.77 -5.32 10.78
N THR A 264 6.35 -5.03 9.63
CA THR A 264 7.72 -4.57 9.50
C THR A 264 7.80 -3.09 9.21
N PHE A 265 8.80 -2.45 9.81
CA PHE A 265 9.10 -1.07 9.53
C PHE A 265 9.76 -0.95 8.16
N GLU A 266 9.22 -0.09 7.32
CA GLU A 266 9.78 0.30 6.03
C GLU A 266 9.90 1.83 6.04
N PRO A 267 11.10 2.42 6.08
CA PRO A 267 11.22 3.87 6.18
C PRO A 267 10.53 4.55 4.97
N ARG A 268 9.85 5.67 5.25
CA ARG A 268 9.20 6.47 4.18
C ARG A 268 10.24 7.13 3.28
N ALA A 269 11.33 7.61 3.87
CA ALA A 269 12.49 8.07 3.13
C ALA A 269 13.30 6.86 2.66
N ALA A 270 13.58 6.82 1.35
CA ALA A 270 14.37 5.74 0.76
C ALA A 270 15.84 5.81 1.20
N GLU A 271 16.35 7.03 1.47
CA GLU A 271 17.71 7.29 1.87
C GLU A 271 17.72 7.89 3.28
N ALA A 272 18.70 7.49 4.08
CA ALA A 272 18.95 8.11 5.38
C ALA A 272 19.51 9.52 5.17
N ASP A 273 19.21 10.44 6.09
CA ASP A 273 19.86 11.75 6.10
C ASP A 273 21.38 11.56 6.25
N PRO A 274 22.21 12.33 5.52
CA PRO A 274 23.65 12.25 5.67
C PRO A 274 24.05 12.66 7.10
N ALA A 275 25.10 12.02 7.61
CA ALA A 275 25.63 12.34 8.93
C ALA A 275 26.08 13.81 8.96
N ASN A 276 25.72 14.52 10.03
CA ASN A 276 26.16 15.88 10.26
C ASN A 276 27.06 15.94 11.52
N PRO A 277 28.40 15.85 11.37
CA PRO A 277 29.33 15.84 12.49
C PRO A 277 29.42 17.19 13.23
N SER A 278 28.85 18.27 12.70
CA SER A 278 28.80 19.57 13.39
C SER A 278 27.85 19.57 14.60
N LEU A 279 26.92 18.61 14.65
CA LEU A 279 25.90 18.51 15.69
C LEU A 279 26.45 17.82 16.95
N ALA A 280 27.04 18.60 17.84
CA ALA A 280 27.53 18.11 19.13
C ALA A 280 26.53 18.28 20.29
N VAL A 281 25.60 19.24 20.16
CA VAL A 281 24.63 19.63 21.19
C VAL A 281 23.22 19.69 20.62
N PRO A 282 22.16 19.66 21.46
CA PRO A 282 20.80 19.85 20.98
C PRO A 282 20.63 21.14 20.18
N VAL A 283 19.98 21.06 19.02
CA VAL A 283 19.77 22.19 18.10
C VAL A 283 18.31 22.32 17.71
N ALA A 284 17.89 23.55 17.39
CA ALA A 284 16.62 23.83 16.74
C ALA A 284 16.82 23.91 15.23
N TYR A 285 15.92 23.28 14.48
CA TYR A 285 15.93 23.33 13.03
C TYR A 285 14.49 23.37 12.48
N ARG A 286 14.38 23.68 11.18
CA ARG A 286 13.10 23.69 10.47
C ARG A 286 13.21 22.93 9.15
N ARG A 287 12.34 21.94 9.02
CA ARG A 287 12.06 21.18 7.80
C ARG A 287 10.54 21.04 7.68
N SER A 288 10.03 20.83 6.47
CA SER A 288 8.60 20.48 6.31
C SER A 288 8.26 19.30 7.23
N PRO A 289 7.23 19.39 8.10
CA PRO A 289 6.93 18.33 9.06
C PRO A 289 6.78 16.96 8.40
N ARG A 290 6.20 16.89 7.20
CA ARG A 290 6.02 15.63 6.43
C ARG A 290 7.34 14.94 6.01
N GLN A 291 8.47 15.63 6.11
CA GLN A 291 9.82 15.17 5.78
C GLN A 291 10.70 15.00 7.02
N ILE A 292 10.12 15.16 8.22
CA ILE A 292 10.81 14.89 9.48
C ILE A 292 10.43 13.48 9.93
N TYR A 293 11.43 12.70 10.34
CA TYR A 293 11.29 11.37 10.89
C TYR A 293 11.93 11.32 12.28
N PRO A 294 11.66 10.26 13.08
CA PRO A 294 12.29 10.12 14.39
C PRO A 294 13.83 10.18 14.34
N THR A 295 14.43 9.71 13.25
CA THR A 295 15.87 9.63 13.02
C THR A 295 16.40 10.69 12.06
N SER A 296 15.63 11.74 11.75
CA SER A 296 16.11 12.81 10.87
C SER A 296 17.33 13.52 11.47
N ILE A 297 18.30 13.82 10.61
CA ILE A 297 19.54 14.53 10.97
C ILE A 297 19.51 15.89 10.24
N PRO A 298 19.38 17.01 10.97
CA PRO A 298 19.34 18.31 10.33
C PRO A 298 20.70 18.69 9.75
N GLN A 299 20.68 19.32 8.59
CA GLN A 299 21.85 19.91 7.96
C GLN A 299 22.02 21.36 8.41
N ASP A 300 23.23 21.92 8.29
CA ASP A 300 23.54 23.26 8.81
C ASP A 300 22.63 24.37 8.26
N PHE A 301 22.15 24.22 7.02
CA PHE A 301 21.24 25.18 6.39
C PHE A 301 19.79 25.11 6.93
N GLU A 302 19.45 24.05 7.68
CA GLU A 302 18.14 23.87 8.29
C GLU A 302 18.08 24.43 9.73
N LEU A 303 19.25 24.72 10.33
CA LEU A 303 19.35 25.26 11.67
C LEU A 303 18.75 26.66 11.72
N ILE A 304 17.89 26.90 12.70
CA ILE A 304 17.18 28.17 12.83
C ILE A 304 17.68 28.96 14.03
N ARG A 305 17.64 30.28 13.90
CA ARG A 305 17.91 31.24 14.97
C ARG A 305 16.69 32.08 15.34
N GLU A 306 15.57 31.86 14.67
CA GLU A 306 14.29 32.56 14.87
C GLU A 306 13.16 31.63 14.42
N VAL A 307 12.01 31.75 15.09
CA VAL A 307 10.76 31.11 14.68
C VAL A 307 9.79 32.20 14.23
N SER A 308 9.56 32.33 12.92
CA SER A 308 8.65 33.36 12.37
C SER A 308 7.50 32.78 11.55
N THR A 309 6.38 33.51 11.53
CA THR A 309 5.19 33.27 10.71
C THR A 309 4.43 34.59 10.45
N PHE A 310 3.37 34.55 9.65
CA PHE A 310 2.45 35.66 9.45
C PHE A 310 1.00 35.18 9.37
N THR A 311 0.05 36.05 9.67
CA THR A 311 -1.38 35.78 9.45
C THR A 311 -2.18 37.10 9.36
N THR A 312 -3.50 37.00 9.28
CA THR A 312 -4.45 38.11 9.28
C THR A 312 -5.32 38.10 10.54
N PRO A 313 -5.95 39.23 10.94
CA PRO A 313 -6.93 39.23 12.01
C PRO A 313 -8.08 38.24 11.75
N GLY A 314 -8.54 37.55 12.80
CA GLY A 314 -9.58 36.51 12.73
C GLY A 314 -9.10 35.11 12.33
N ASP A 315 -7.88 34.98 11.80
CA ASP A 315 -7.32 33.74 11.27
C ASP A 315 -6.27 33.10 12.22
N TYR A 316 -5.85 31.88 11.89
CA TYR A 316 -4.82 31.16 12.63
C TYR A 316 -3.41 31.57 12.21
N ALA A 317 -2.55 31.83 13.19
CA ALA A 317 -1.10 31.79 13.03
C ALA A 317 -0.59 30.43 13.51
N VAL A 318 0.30 29.83 12.71
CA VAL A 318 0.96 28.56 13.03
C VAL A 318 2.46 28.73 12.92
N TRP A 319 3.17 28.23 13.92
CA TRP A 319 4.61 28.01 13.88
C TRP A 319 4.92 26.55 14.10
N HIS A 320 6.03 26.12 13.51
CA HIS A 320 6.63 24.83 13.82
C HIS A 320 8.16 24.93 13.75
N PHE A 321 8.79 24.08 14.54
CA PHE A 321 10.22 23.81 14.52
C PHE A 321 10.47 22.49 15.25
N THR A 322 11.69 21.98 15.13
CA THR A 322 12.06 20.70 15.72
C THR A 322 13.32 20.84 16.54
N ILE A 323 13.36 20.15 17.68
CA ILE A 323 14.60 19.94 18.44
C ILE A 323 15.19 18.59 18.04
N HIS A 324 16.44 18.60 17.60
CA HIS A 324 17.25 17.41 17.36
C HIS A 324 18.22 17.21 18.54
N ASN A 325 18.34 15.98 19.04
CA ASN A 325 19.21 15.64 20.16
C ASN A 325 20.35 14.69 19.72
N PRO A 326 21.58 15.18 19.46
CA PRO A 326 22.68 14.34 19.00
C PRO A 326 23.41 13.61 20.14
N GLY A 327 24.01 12.45 19.82
CA GLY A 327 25.06 11.79 20.62
C GLY A 327 24.62 10.99 21.84
N GLN A 328 23.80 11.54 22.73
CA GLN A 328 23.37 10.87 23.96
C GLN A 328 21.92 11.18 24.32
N GLU A 329 21.34 10.34 25.17
CA GLU A 329 20.00 10.55 25.71
C GLU A 329 19.92 11.83 26.57
N ARG A 330 18.86 12.63 26.42
CA ARG A 330 18.62 13.84 27.21
C ARG A 330 17.13 14.05 27.50
N GLN A 331 16.84 14.61 28.67
CA GLN A 331 15.49 15.05 29.02
C GLN A 331 15.16 16.37 28.31
N LEU A 332 14.10 16.36 27.50
CA LEU A 332 13.50 17.55 26.93
C LEU A 332 12.37 18.06 27.83
N GLN A 333 12.48 19.32 28.25
CA GLN A 333 11.47 20.00 29.07
C GLN A 333 10.34 20.58 28.22
N LEU A 334 9.29 21.07 28.88
CA LEU A 334 8.20 21.80 28.24
C LEU A 334 8.75 23.10 27.60
N LEU A 335 8.22 23.43 26.42
CA LEU A 335 8.51 24.69 25.75
C LEU A 335 7.69 25.80 26.42
N SER A 336 8.36 26.90 26.75
CA SER A 336 7.71 28.13 27.18
C SER A 336 7.77 29.18 26.08
N ILE A 337 6.80 30.09 26.08
CA ILE A 337 6.75 31.26 25.20
C ILE A 337 6.43 32.49 26.03
N SER A 338 7.08 33.61 25.75
CA SER A 338 6.71 34.91 26.30
C SER A 338 5.40 35.41 25.69
N ALA A 339 4.79 36.42 26.32
CA ALA A 339 3.80 37.20 25.57
C ALA A 339 4.49 37.88 24.38
N LEU A 340 3.75 38.09 23.28
CA LEU A 340 4.28 38.81 22.13
C LEU A 340 3.81 40.27 22.19
N ARG A 341 4.70 41.19 21.85
CA ARG A 341 4.41 42.63 21.80
C ARG A 341 4.83 43.20 20.46
N ASN A 342 4.00 44.06 19.90
CA ASN A 342 4.38 44.81 18.69
C ASN A 342 5.03 46.15 19.05
N GLU A 343 5.40 46.92 18.02
CA GLU A 343 6.03 48.23 18.13
C GLU A 343 5.18 49.29 18.88
N LYS A 344 3.86 49.09 18.96
CA LYS A 344 2.93 49.94 19.71
C LYS A 344 2.64 49.43 21.12
N ASN A 345 3.37 48.40 21.57
CA ASN A 345 3.20 47.72 22.85
C ASN A 345 1.84 47.01 22.99
N GLU A 346 1.14 46.73 21.89
CA GLU A 346 -0.06 45.91 21.88
C GLU A 346 0.33 44.46 22.18
N LEU A 347 -0.52 43.77 22.95
CA LEU A 347 -0.17 42.52 23.61
C LEU A 347 -0.92 41.34 23.00
N LEU A 348 -0.18 40.31 22.64
CA LEU A 348 -0.71 38.96 22.47
C LEU A 348 -0.27 38.11 23.68
N PRO A 349 -1.18 37.75 24.61
CA PRO A 349 -0.82 37.00 25.81
C PRO A 349 -0.22 35.63 25.46
N ALA A 350 0.80 35.18 26.21
CA ALA A 350 1.39 33.85 26.01
C ALA A 350 0.35 32.73 26.07
N ALA A 351 -0.63 32.86 26.98
CA ALA A 351 -1.72 31.90 27.17
C ALA A 351 -2.67 31.76 25.97
N SER A 352 -2.65 32.71 25.03
CA SER A 352 -3.42 32.61 23.77
C SER A 352 -2.73 31.75 22.71
N ILE A 353 -1.49 31.31 22.97
CA ILE A 353 -0.69 30.49 22.07
C ILE A 353 -0.68 29.07 22.61
N ALA A 354 -1.41 28.18 21.94
CA ALA A 354 -1.40 26.77 22.25
C ALA A 354 -0.06 26.16 21.80
N ILE A 355 0.59 25.44 22.71
CA ILE A 355 1.83 24.71 22.44
C ILE A 355 1.54 23.22 22.49
N SER A 356 1.85 22.54 21.39
CA SER A 356 1.62 21.12 21.19
C SER A 356 2.87 20.43 20.65
N ASN A 357 2.91 19.10 20.75
CA ASN A 357 3.93 18.26 20.13
C ASN A 357 3.32 17.49 18.97
N VAL A 358 4.06 17.36 17.87
CA VAL A 358 3.68 16.42 16.81
C VAL A 358 4.26 15.05 17.13
N HIS A 359 3.39 14.06 17.22
CA HIS A 359 3.73 12.69 17.53
C HIS A 359 3.97 11.89 16.24
N PHE A 360 5.08 11.16 16.25
CA PHE A 360 5.38 10.15 15.23
C PHE A 360 4.59 8.89 15.56
N TRP A 361 3.70 8.49 14.67
CA TRP A 361 2.91 7.28 14.84
C TRP A 361 3.09 6.29 13.69
N ASP A 362 2.88 5.02 14.00
CA ASP A 362 2.94 3.92 13.05
C ASP A 362 1.78 4.01 12.07
N TYR A 363 2.08 4.34 10.83
CA TYR A 363 1.12 4.39 9.73
C TYR A 363 1.27 3.16 8.83
N PRO A 364 0.18 2.41 8.56
CA PRO A 364 0.25 1.25 7.68
C PRO A 364 0.48 1.69 6.22
N ARG A 365 1.47 1.11 5.55
CA ARG A 365 1.76 1.33 4.12
C ARG A 365 1.22 0.21 3.24
N GLY A 366 1.29 -1.00 3.77
CA GLY A 366 0.90 -2.24 3.11
C GLY A 366 0.20 -3.18 4.10
N PRO A 367 -0.12 -4.41 3.66
CA PRO A 367 -0.80 -5.39 4.52
C PRO A 367 0.01 -5.79 5.77
N TYR A 368 1.35 -5.69 5.71
CA TYR A 368 2.29 -6.06 6.79
C TYR A 368 3.47 -5.09 6.91
N THR A 369 3.39 -3.90 6.32
CA THR A 369 4.44 -2.87 6.47
C THR A 369 3.87 -1.60 7.06
N TYR A 370 4.67 -0.92 7.86
CA TYR A 370 4.36 0.38 8.45
C TYR A 370 5.57 1.29 8.40
N TYR A 371 5.31 2.59 8.56
CA TYR A 371 6.35 3.61 8.72
C TYR A 371 5.88 4.65 9.71
N GLU A 372 6.81 5.45 10.20
CA GLU A 372 6.48 6.52 11.15
C GLU A 372 6.24 7.82 10.39
N ILE A 373 5.15 8.50 10.73
CA ILE A 373 4.86 9.86 10.25
C ILE A 373 4.51 10.81 11.39
N PRO A 374 4.92 12.08 11.30
CA PRO A 374 4.47 13.12 12.22
C PRO A 374 3.10 13.66 11.76
N GLU A 375 2.02 13.10 12.31
CA GLU A 375 0.65 13.46 11.90
C GLU A 375 -0.23 13.89 13.07
N LEU A 376 -0.04 13.32 14.26
CA LEU A 376 -0.91 13.60 15.40
C LEU A 376 -0.38 14.76 16.23
N ILE A 377 -1.24 15.73 16.55
CA ILE A 377 -0.91 16.87 17.41
C ILE A 377 -1.45 16.57 18.81
N TYR A 378 -0.56 16.46 19.80
CA TYR A 378 -0.92 16.24 21.20
C TYR A 378 -0.55 17.43 22.07
N PRO A 379 -1.22 17.62 23.22
CA PRO A 379 -0.75 18.51 24.26
C PRO A 379 0.74 18.28 24.53
N GLN A 380 1.48 19.35 24.79
CA GLN A 380 2.90 19.18 25.07
C GLN A 380 3.13 18.41 26.38
N GLU A 381 4.17 17.59 26.37
CA GLU A 381 4.67 16.82 27.51
C GLU A 381 6.20 16.82 27.47
N ALA A 382 6.81 16.76 28.65
CA ALA A 382 8.23 16.51 28.78
C ALA A 382 8.54 15.08 28.33
N VAL A 383 9.67 14.88 27.65
CA VAL A 383 10.03 13.57 27.09
C VAL A 383 11.53 13.34 27.14
N THR A 384 11.94 12.09 27.28
CA THR A 384 13.33 11.70 27.10
C THR A 384 13.60 11.47 25.62
N LEU A 385 14.53 12.22 25.04
CA LEU A 385 14.99 12.01 23.67
C LEU A 385 16.23 11.13 23.67
N GLY A 386 16.18 10.01 22.95
CA GLY A 386 17.37 9.20 22.69
C GLY A 386 18.39 9.90 21.77
N PRO A 387 19.57 9.30 21.57
CA PRO A 387 20.56 9.80 20.60
C PRO A 387 19.97 9.85 19.19
N GLY A 388 20.11 11.00 18.51
CA GLY A 388 19.54 11.25 17.19
C GLY A 388 18.02 11.52 17.19
N GLY A 389 17.39 11.58 18.36
CA GLY A 389 15.95 11.76 18.50
C GLY A 389 15.46 13.16 18.13
N ASN A 390 14.23 13.23 17.62
CA ASN A 390 13.58 14.47 17.20
C ASN A 390 12.28 14.72 17.97
N ARG A 391 12.00 15.99 18.30
CA ARG A 391 10.69 16.45 18.79
C ARG A 391 10.23 17.66 18.01
N ILE A 392 9.07 17.56 17.36
CA ILE A 392 8.46 18.67 16.61
C ILE A 392 7.52 19.41 17.55
N PHE A 393 7.72 20.71 17.69
CA PHE A 393 6.80 21.62 18.36
C PHE A 393 5.86 22.25 17.33
N TRP A 394 4.57 22.25 17.66
CA TRP A 394 3.51 22.92 16.91
C TRP A 394 2.88 23.99 17.79
N LEU A 395 2.98 25.24 17.37
CA LEU A 395 2.42 26.38 18.09
C LEU A 395 1.32 26.99 17.24
N GLN A 396 0.20 27.32 17.87
CA GLN A 396 -0.96 27.84 17.17
C GLN A 396 -1.71 28.87 18.02
N THR A 397 -2.16 29.93 17.38
CA THR A 397 -3.07 30.91 17.99
C THR A 397 -4.06 31.38 16.94
N ARG A 398 -5.31 31.64 17.36
CA ARG A 398 -6.29 32.33 16.52
C ARG A 398 -6.30 33.79 16.92
N LEU A 399 -6.07 34.68 15.96
CA LEU A 399 -6.12 36.10 16.24
C LEU A 399 -7.57 36.56 16.40
N ALA A 400 -7.79 37.52 17.28
CA ALA A 400 -9.06 38.23 17.34
C ALA A 400 -9.31 38.95 15.99
N GLU A 401 -10.57 39.16 15.64
CA GLU A 401 -10.97 39.82 14.39
C GLU A 401 -10.46 41.28 14.32
N ASP A 402 -10.25 41.91 15.47
CA ASP A 402 -9.75 43.26 15.65
C ASP A 402 -8.27 43.32 16.03
N CYS A 403 -7.54 42.21 15.92
CA CYS A 403 -6.11 42.15 16.24
C CYS A 403 -5.34 43.20 15.41
N PRO A 404 -4.65 44.15 16.04
CA PRO A 404 -3.96 45.21 15.32
C PRO A 404 -2.85 44.66 14.40
N PRO A 405 -2.67 45.23 13.20
CA PRO A 405 -1.55 44.87 12.34
C PRO A 405 -0.23 45.36 12.92
N GLY A 406 0.85 44.59 12.71
CA GLY A 406 2.17 44.91 13.22
C GLY A 406 3.08 43.68 13.30
N ILE A 407 4.30 43.88 13.81
CA ILE A 407 5.25 42.78 14.05
C ILE A 407 5.31 42.51 15.54
N TYR A 408 4.61 41.48 15.99
CA TYR A 408 4.66 41.02 17.37
C TYR A 408 5.91 40.17 17.58
N SER A 409 6.70 40.51 18.60
CA SER A 409 7.95 39.84 18.95
C SER A 409 7.92 39.30 20.38
N GLY A 410 8.59 38.19 20.59
CA GLY A 410 8.77 37.56 21.90
C GLY A 410 9.91 36.55 21.88
N GLN A 411 9.91 35.63 22.84
CA GLN A 411 10.95 34.63 23.03
C GLN A 411 10.35 33.27 23.36
N LEU A 412 10.91 32.23 22.75
CA LEU A 412 10.69 30.83 23.05
C LEU A 412 11.87 30.28 23.83
N GLU A 413 11.61 29.44 24.84
CA GLU A 413 12.66 28.76 25.59
C GLU A 413 12.32 27.29 25.84
N VAL A 414 13.29 26.42 25.56
CA VAL A 414 13.21 25.00 25.90
C VAL A 414 14.58 24.50 26.33
N ARG A 415 14.61 23.53 27.24
CA ARG A 415 15.83 22.91 27.72
C ARG A 415 15.88 21.43 27.33
N CYS A 416 17.01 20.99 26.79
CA CYS A 416 17.29 19.59 26.47
C CYS A 416 18.58 19.16 27.19
N GLY A 417 18.44 18.46 28.31
CA GLY A 417 19.54 18.23 29.25
C GLY A 417 20.05 19.56 29.84
N GLU A 418 21.35 19.83 29.70
CA GLU A 418 21.95 21.09 30.15
C GLU A 418 21.83 22.22 29.12
N GLN A 419 21.50 21.88 27.85
CA GLN A 419 21.42 22.85 26.78
C GLN A 419 20.10 23.63 26.86
N ALA A 420 20.19 24.93 27.11
CA ALA A 420 19.09 25.86 26.92
C ALA A 420 19.06 26.33 25.46
N ILE A 421 17.88 26.30 24.85
CA ILE A 421 17.63 26.76 23.49
C ILE A 421 16.63 27.91 23.62
N ALA A 422 17.09 29.12 23.30
CA ALA A 422 16.28 30.32 23.27
C ALA A 422 16.17 30.82 21.83
N LEU A 423 14.95 31.01 21.35
CA LEU A 423 14.67 31.48 19.98
C LEU A 423 13.78 32.71 20.03
N PRO A 424 14.17 33.84 19.41
CA PRO A 424 13.24 34.89 19.05
C PRO A 424 12.04 34.32 18.29
N VAL A 425 10.84 34.76 18.64
CA VAL A 425 9.61 34.45 17.90
C VAL A 425 9.02 35.73 17.32
N ARG A 426 8.58 35.65 16.06
CA ARG A 426 7.94 36.75 15.36
C ARG A 426 6.61 36.34 14.73
N LEU A 427 5.62 37.21 14.87
CA LEU A 427 4.36 37.16 14.15
C LEU A 427 4.15 38.47 13.41
N ARG A 428 4.01 38.39 12.09
CA ARG A 428 3.53 39.52 11.30
C ARG A 428 2.01 39.42 11.15
N VAL A 429 1.28 40.37 11.73
CA VAL A 429 -0.16 40.53 11.51
C VAL A 429 -0.38 41.49 10.36
N LEU A 430 -0.99 41.00 9.28
CA LEU A 430 -1.25 41.77 8.07
C LEU A 430 -2.43 42.74 8.24
N PRO A 431 -2.47 43.89 7.53
CA PRO A 431 -3.45 44.94 7.74
C PRO A 431 -4.78 44.71 7.01
N PHE A 432 -5.22 43.47 6.90
CA PHE A 432 -6.49 43.10 6.29
C PHE A 432 -6.96 41.74 6.82
N PRO A 433 -8.26 41.50 7.01
CA PRO A 433 -8.81 40.18 7.29
C PRO A 433 -8.99 39.37 5.99
N LEU A 434 -9.00 38.04 6.09
CA LEU A 434 -9.45 37.18 4.99
C LEU A 434 -10.98 37.15 4.92
N LYS A 435 -11.52 37.26 3.71
CA LYS A 435 -12.96 37.11 3.45
C LYS A 435 -13.25 35.68 3.00
N THR A 436 -14.33 35.12 3.53
CA THR A 436 -14.93 33.89 2.97
C THR A 436 -15.76 34.27 1.76
N PRO A 437 -15.47 33.73 0.56
CA PRO A 437 -16.32 33.99 -0.62
C PRO A 437 -17.74 33.48 -0.37
N PRO A 438 -18.77 34.32 -0.58
CA PRO A 438 -20.16 33.99 -0.20
C PRO A 438 -20.77 32.86 -1.04
N ASP A 439 -20.19 32.59 -2.20
CA ASP A 439 -20.63 31.63 -3.22
C ASP A 439 -19.77 30.37 -3.29
N MET A 440 -18.86 30.16 -2.32
CA MET A 440 -17.99 28.99 -2.28
C MET A 440 -18.28 28.10 -1.08
N VAL A 441 -18.34 26.79 -1.36
CA VAL A 441 -18.51 25.74 -0.37
C VAL A 441 -17.22 24.95 -0.23
N TRP A 442 -16.66 24.93 0.97
CA TRP A 442 -15.48 24.13 1.29
C TRP A 442 -15.94 22.82 1.92
N SER A 443 -15.95 21.76 1.11
CA SER A 443 -16.41 20.43 1.54
C SER A 443 -15.25 19.51 1.90
N ALA A 444 -15.42 18.70 2.94
CA ALA A 444 -14.45 17.68 3.32
C ALA A 444 -15.08 16.28 3.40
N TYR A 445 -14.30 15.26 3.03
CA TYR A 445 -14.70 13.87 3.22
C TYR A 445 -14.66 13.51 4.70
N SER A 446 -15.83 13.38 5.31
CA SER A 446 -15.93 13.02 6.72
C SER A 446 -15.89 11.50 6.91
N ARG A 447 -15.08 11.06 7.87
CA ARG A 447 -15.09 9.68 8.36
C ARG A 447 -16.08 9.43 9.49
N MET A 448 -17.00 10.38 9.78
CA MET A 448 -18.02 10.20 10.84
C MET A 448 -18.94 8.98 10.68
N HIS A 449 -18.98 8.35 9.50
CA HIS A 449 -19.76 7.14 9.24
C HIS A 449 -18.97 5.83 9.48
N VAL A 450 -17.67 5.89 9.73
CA VAL A 450 -16.81 4.71 10.00
C VAL A 450 -16.30 4.70 11.45
N PRO A 451 -15.96 3.53 12.02
CA PRO A 451 -15.29 3.47 13.32
C PRO A 451 -13.93 4.17 13.33
N PRO A 452 -13.53 4.75 14.47
CA PRO A 452 -14.31 4.87 15.71
C PRO A 452 -15.34 6.02 15.67
N GLN A 453 -15.27 6.95 14.72
CA GLN A 453 -16.05 8.19 14.70
C GLN A 453 -17.56 7.96 14.68
N ARG A 454 -18.04 6.89 14.04
CA ARG A 454 -19.47 6.52 14.04
C ARG A 454 -20.05 6.26 15.44
N HIS A 455 -19.18 6.02 16.41
CA HIS A 455 -19.52 5.72 17.80
C HIS A 455 -19.20 6.87 18.75
N TYR A 456 -18.86 8.06 18.21
CA TYR A 456 -18.69 9.24 19.05
C TYR A 456 -19.97 9.56 19.81
N SER A 457 -19.82 10.01 21.06
CA SER A 457 -20.90 10.65 21.78
C SER A 457 -21.35 11.89 21.01
N GLU A 458 -22.57 12.36 21.29
CA GLU A 458 -23.08 13.57 20.64
C GLU A 458 -22.16 14.78 20.88
N GLU A 459 -21.66 14.95 22.11
CA GLU A 459 -20.71 16.00 22.46
C GLU A 459 -19.43 15.93 21.61
N LEU A 460 -18.83 14.74 21.48
CA LEU A 460 -17.60 14.57 20.70
C LEU A 460 -17.85 14.76 19.19
N ALA A 461 -19.01 14.35 18.69
CA ALA A 461 -19.41 14.59 17.31
C ALA A 461 -19.59 16.09 17.02
N VAL A 462 -20.24 16.84 17.92
CA VAL A 462 -20.41 18.29 17.81
C VAL A 462 -19.06 19.00 17.86
N ARG A 463 -18.17 18.60 18.79
CA ARG A 463 -16.80 19.12 18.87
C ARG A 463 -16.05 18.87 17.56
N TYR A 464 -16.08 17.64 17.03
CA TYR A 464 -15.43 17.29 15.77
C TYR A 464 -15.91 18.17 14.61
N LEU A 465 -17.23 18.39 14.49
CA LEU A 465 -17.80 19.26 13.47
C LEU A 465 -17.40 20.73 13.66
N ARG A 466 -17.36 21.21 14.91
CA ARG A 466 -16.96 22.58 15.24
C ARG A 466 -15.50 22.82 14.89
N ASP A 467 -14.61 21.87 15.20
CA ASP A 467 -13.20 21.94 14.82
C ASP A 467 -13.08 22.09 13.29
N MET A 468 -13.88 21.36 12.50
CA MET A 468 -13.88 21.52 11.03
C MET A 468 -14.35 22.91 10.58
N VAL A 469 -15.41 23.45 11.21
CA VAL A 469 -15.92 24.81 10.95
C VAL A 469 -14.86 25.86 11.28
N ASP A 470 -14.12 25.68 12.38
CA ASP A 470 -13.05 26.59 12.79
C ASP A 470 -11.91 26.67 11.76
N TYR A 471 -11.69 25.60 10.99
CA TYR A 471 -10.75 25.57 9.86
C TYR A 471 -11.38 25.95 8.50
N GLY A 472 -12.59 26.51 8.50
CA GLY A 472 -13.27 27.01 7.31
C GLY A 472 -13.98 25.93 6.48
N VAL A 473 -14.10 24.70 6.97
CA VAL A 473 -14.91 23.66 6.31
C VAL A 473 -16.39 23.96 6.55
N THR A 474 -17.13 24.19 5.48
CA THR A 474 -18.56 24.53 5.55
C THR A 474 -19.47 23.36 5.22
N SER A 475 -18.97 22.34 4.51
CA SER A 475 -19.74 21.19 4.02
C SER A 475 -19.04 19.86 4.30
N LEU A 476 -19.81 18.77 4.33
CA LEU A 476 -19.27 17.42 4.50
C LEU A 476 -19.88 16.42 3.54
N HIS A 477 -19.06 15.43 3.19
CA HIS A 477 -19.52 14.19 2.61
C HIS A 477 -19.93 13.24 3.73
N ARG A 478 -21.15 12.70 3.71
CA ARG A 478 -21.63 11.75 4.74
C ARG A 478 -22.55 10.69 4.18
N SER A 479 -22.48 9.49 4.76
CA SER A 479 -23.47 8.44 4.56
C SER A 479 -24.60 8.53 5.57
N LEU A 480 -25.84 8.57 5.08
CA LEU A 480 -27.07 8.71 5.84
C LEU A 480 -28.10 7.71 5.28
N GLY A 481 -28.43 6.67 6.04
CA GLY A 481 -29.26 5.57 5.53
C GLY A 481 -30.68 5.52 6.08
N SER A 482 -31.04 6.41 7.00
CA SER A 482 -32.34 6.40 7.68
C SER A 482 -32.73 7.78 8.22
N GLU A 483 -34.03 7.98 8.43
CA GLU A 483 -34.58 9.20 9.03
C GLU A 483 -33.89 9.56 10.36
N LYS A 484 -33.72 8.58 11.27
CA LYS A 484 -33.04 8.78 12.56
C LYS A 484 -31.58 9.23 12.39
N SER A 485 -30.88 8.73 11.36
CA SER A 485 -29.50 9.14 11.07
C SER A 485 -29.44 10.59 10.57
N VAL A 486 -30.42 11.00 9.76
CA VAL A 486 -30.59 12.39 9.29
C VAL A 486 -30.89 13.31 10.47
N GLU A 487 -31.87 12.97 11.31
CA GLU A 487 -32.23 13.73 12.52
C GLU A 487 -31.00 13.96 13.43
N THR A 488 -30.29 12.89 13.76
CA THR A 488 -29.11 12.94 14.63
C THR A 488 -28.02 13.82 14.02
N PHE A 489 -27.74 13.64 12.73
CA PHE A 489 -26.73 14.42 12.04
C PHE A 489 -27.10 15.92 11.95
N GLN A 490 -28.35 16.23 11.63
CA GLN A 490 -28.82 17.61 11.52
C GLN A 490 -28.75 18.33 12.87
N ARG A 491 -29.09 17.65 13.97
CA ARG A 491 -28.93 18.19 15.33
C ARG A 491 -27.46 18.49 15.64
N GLN A 492 -26.56 17.56 15.34
CA GLN A 492 -25.12 17.72 15.54
C GLN A 492 -24.55 18.89 14.73
N ARG A 493 -24.89 18.99 13.44
CA ARG A 493 -24.36 20.05 12.57
C ARG A 493 -24.86 21.44 12.96
N LYS A 494 -26.12 21.56 13.38
CA LYS A 494 -26.67 22.80 13.94
C LYS A 494 -25.95 23.23 15.21
N ALA A 495 -25.75 22.31 16.15
CA ALA A 495 -25.02 22.59 17.38
C ALA A 495 -23.55 22.99 17.14
N ALA A 496 -22.97 22.54 16.03
CA ALA A 496 -21.61 22.91 15.60
C ALA A 496 -21.55 24.20 14.76
N GLY A 497 -22.68 24.73 14.28
CA GLY A 497 -22.71 25.88 13.37
C GLY A 497 -22.35 25.55 11.91
N MET A 498 -22.35 24.28 11.51
CA MET A 498 -22.01 23.85 10.15
C MET A 498 -23.24 23.93 9.24
N ASN A 499 -23.43 25.09 8.60
CA ASN A 499 -24.62 25.42 7.82
C ASN A 499 -24.46 25.21 6.30
N GLY A 500 -23.29 24.84 5.80
CA GLY A 500 -23.14 24.54 4.37
C GLY A 500 -23.94 23.30 3.95
N PRO A 501 -24.05 23.08 2.63
CA PRO A 501 -24.79 21.93 2.11
C PRO A 501 -24.14 20.61 2.49
N VAL A 502 -24.88 19.51 2.38
CA VAL A 502 -24.37 18.17 2.69
C VAL A 502 -24.27 17.36 1.41
N ILE A 503 -23.12 16.75 1.15
CA ILE A 503 -22.97 15.81 0.05
C ILE A 503 -23.24 14.41 0.59
N VAL A 504 -24.37 13.82 0.21
CA VAL A 504 -24.80 12.54 0.73
C VAL A 504 -24.45 11.43 -0.25
N PHE A 505 -23.73 10.42 0.24
CA PHE A 505 -23.45 9.19 -0.50
C PHE A 505 -23.93 7.97 0.27
N GLY A 506 -24.21 6.88 -0.44
CA GLY A 506 -24.52 5.62 0.25
C GLY A 506 -25.84 5.65 1.04
N ILE A 507 -26.84 6.43 0.61
CA ILE A 507 -28.23 6.23 1.06
C ILE A 507 -28.84 4.94 0.48
N ARG A 508 -28.09 4.26 -0.41
CA ARG A 508 -28.49 3.04 -1.13
C ARG A 508 -29.77 3.22 -1.94
N ALA A 509 -30.02 4.42 -2.47
CA ALA A 509 -31.27 4.74 -3.15
C ALA A 509 -31.56 3.80 -4.32
N GLU A 510 -30.54 3.39 -5.07
CA GLU A 510 -30.67 2.43 -6.17
C GLU A 510 -31.11 1.05 -5.66
N ALA A 511 -30.46 0.57 -4.60
CA ALA A 511 -30.78 -0.73 -4.01
C ALA A 511 -32.19 -0.74 -3.38
N THR A 512 -32.56 0.32 -2.67
CA THR A 512 -33.89 0.48 -2.09
C THR A 512 -34.96 0.62 -3.17
N ALA A 513 -34.68 1.31 -4.28
CA ALA A 513 -35.59 1.41 -5.41
C ALA A 513 -35.83 0.03 -6.07
N MET A 514 -34.77 -0.73 -6.33
CA MET A 514 -34.87 -2.09 -6.87
C MET A 514 -35.65 -3.03 -5.93
N GLU A 515 -35.39 -2.94 -4.62
CA GLU A 515 -36.11 -3.70 -3.60
C GLU A 515 -37.61 -3.34 -3.56
N ARG A 516 -37.95 -2.05 -3.63
CA ARG A 516 -39.36 -1.58 -3.67
C ARG A 516 -40.10 -2.06 -4.92
N CYS A 517 -39.40 -2.25 -6.03
CA CYS A 517 -39.95 -2.82 -7.26
C CYS A 517 -39.93 -4.37 -7.29
N GLY A 518 -39.35 -5.03 -6.28
CA GLY A 518 -39.16 -6.48 -6.30
C GLY A 518 -38.21 -6.99 -7.40
N LYS A 519 -37.29 -6.12 -7.88
CA LYS A 519 -36.38 -6.44 -8.99
C LYS A 519 -34.98 -6.80 -8.49
N PRO A 520 -34.28 -7.74 -9.15
CA PRO A 520 -32.91 -8.09 -8.78
C PRO A 520 -31.96 -6.92 -9.05
N LYS A 521 -30.80 -6.95 -8.40
CA LYS A 521 -29.75 -5.96 -8.63
C LYS A 521 -29.29 -6.03 -10.09
N GLN A 522 -29.40 -4.92 -10.81
CA GLN A 522 -28.96 -4.80 -12.19
C GLN A 522 -28.06 -3.57 -12.39
N GLU A 523 -27.09 -3.67 -13.29
CA GLU A 523 -26.10 -2.62 -13.54
C GLU A 523 -26.72 -1.40 -14.24
N ARG A 524 -27.59 -1.65 -15.24
CA ARG A 524 -28.33 -0.63 -15.99
C ARG A 524 -29.70 -0.34 -15.39
N TRP A 525 -29.77 -0.17 -14.06
CA TRP A 525 -31.04 0.02 -13.35
C TRP A 525 -31.83 1.25 -13.80
N PHE A 526 -31.15 2.30 -14.27
CA PHE A 526 -31.76 3.55 -14.70
C PHE A 526 -32.55 3.43 -16.02
N ASP A 527 -32.31 2.38 -16.82
CA ASP A 527 -33.07 2.14 -18.04
C ASP A 527 -34.49 1.63 -17.74
N ASP A 528 -34.68 0.97 -16.59
CA ASP A 528 -35.98 0.49 -16.14
C ASP A 528 -36.82 1.66 -15.60
N PRO A 529 -37.96 2.00 -16.24
CA PRO A 529 -38.78 3.14 -15.84
C PRO A 529 -39.37 2.98 -14.43
N GLU A 530 -39.65 1.76 -13.98
CA GLU A 530 -40.23 1.50 -12.66
C GLU A 530 -39.19 1.74 -11.56
N ILE A 531 -37.97 1.22 -11.74
CA ILE A 531 -36.87 1.44 -10.78
C ILE A 531 -36.51 2.92 -10.73
N ARG A 532 -36.48 3.61 -11.87
CA ARG A 532 -36.24 5.06 -11.93
C ARG A 532 -37.30 5.86 -11.17
N GLN A 533 -38.57 5.49 -11.30
CA GLN A 533 -39.65 6.13 -10.52
C GLN A 533 -39.49 5.86 -9.02
N ALA A 534 -39.20 4.61 -8.63
CA ALA A 534 -38.94 4.25 -7.24
C ALA A 534 -37.72 4.97 -6.66
N PHE A 535 -36.65 5.15 -7.45
CA PHE A 535 -35.47 5.93 -7.07
C PHE A 535 -35.83 7.39 -6.80
N VAL A 536 -36.59 8.05 -7.70
CA VAL A 536 -37.07 9.42 -7.48
C VAL A 536 -37.93 9.51 -6.20
N ALA A 537 -38.76 8.51 -5.93
CA ALA A 537 -39.54 8.46 -4.70
C ALA A 537 -38.66 8.36 -3.44
N VAL A 538 -37.60 7.54 -3.47
CA VAL A 538 -36.62 7.45 -2.38
C VAL A 538 -35.89 8.78 -2.17
N ILE A 539 -35.47 9.45 -3.26
CA ILE A 539 -34.81 10.77 -3.18
C ILE A 539 -35.74 11.82 -2.57
N ARG A 540 -37.03 11.84 -2.96
CA ARG A 540 -38.03 12.78 -2.38
C ARG A 540 -38.32 12.50 -0.91
N GLU A 541 -38.38 11.23 -0.52
CA GLU A 541 -38.53 10.83 0.88
C GLU A 541 -37.33 11.32 1.72
N PHE A 542 -36.11 11.08 1.23
CA PHE A 542 -34.89 11.54 1.87
C PHE A 542 -34.80 13.08 1.95
N ASP A 543 -35.17 13.78 0.87
CA ASP A 543 -35.29 15.24 0.84
C ASP A 543 -36.27 15.75 1.90
N GLY A 544 -37.40 15.06 2.07
CA GLY A 544 -38.37 15.33 3.13
C GLY A 544 -37.75 15.26 4.52
N TRP A 545 -36.91 14.25 4.80
CA TRP A 545 -36.18 14.16 6.07
C TRP A 545 -35.17 15.30 6.23
N MET A 546 -34.37 15.60 5.20
CA MET A 546 -33.38 16.68 5.24
C MET A 546 -34.02 18.03 5.57
N LYS A 547 -35.15 18.35 4.92
CA LYS A 547 -35.94 19.56 5.17
C LYS A 547 -36.56 19.57 6.56
N LYS A 548 -37.21 18.47 6.96
CA LYS A 548 -37.87 18.32 8.27
C LYS A 548 -36.91 18.57 9.43
N TYR A 549 -35.72 17.97 9.39
CA TYR A 549 -34.77 18.02 10.50
C TYR A 549 -33.70 19.11 10.37
N GLY A 550 -33.40 19.56 9.17
CA GLY A 550 -32.50 20.69 8.91
C GLY A 550 -33.11 21.99 9.40
N GLY A 551 -34.23 22.40 8.78
CA GLY A 551 -34.77 23.75 8.89
C GLY A 551 -34.02 24.75 7.98
N PRO A 552 -34.40 26.04 7.99
CA PRO A 552 -33.83 27.05 7.10
C PRO A 552 -32.31 27.15 7.21
N GLY A 553 -31.61 27.09 6.07
CA GLY A 553 -30.15 27.13 6.00
C GLY A 553 -29.46 25.81 6.38
N TYR A 554 -30.24 24.76 6.62
CA TYR A 554 -29.74 23.43 6.94
C TYR A 554 -30.36 22.31 6.07
N ASP A 555 -31.17 22.67 5.08
CA ASP A 555 -31.92 21.76 4.23
C ASP A 555 -31.25 21.50 2.87
N ASP A 556 -30.22 22.25 2.51
CA ASP A 556 -29.47 22.01 1.27
C ASP A 556 -28.61 20.75 1.32
N TRP A 557 -28.75 19.91 0.29
CA TRP A 557 -27.99 18.69 0.14
C TRP A 557 -27.87 18.26 -1.34
N TYR A 558 -26.85 17.47 -1.62
CA TYR A 558 -26.57 16.93 -2.96
C TYR A 558 -26.45 15.41 -2.88
N TYR A 559 -27.04 14.72 -3.84
CA TYR A 559 -26.88 13.28 -3.98
C TYR A 559 -25.61 12.95 -4.78
N MET A 560 -24.67 12.24 -4.16
CA MET A 560 -23.53 11.65 -4.85
C MET A 560 -23.84 10.16 -5.09
N GLY A 561 -24.41 9.89 -6.29
CA GLY A 561 -24.68 8.53 -6.77
C GLY A 561 -23.39 7.73 -6.99
N VAL A 562 -23.54 6.40 -7.09
CA VAL A 562 -22.45 5.45 -7.35
C VAL A 562 -22.36 5.11 -8.83
#